data_AF-A0A4Y2TLK7-F1
#
_entry.id   AF-A0A4Y2TLK7-F1
#
_cell.length_a   1.000
_cell.length_b   1.000
_cell.length_c   1.000
_cell.angle_alpha   90.00
_cell.angle_beta   90.00
_cell.angle_gamma   90.00
#
_symmetry.space_group_name_H-M   'P 1'
#
loop_
_entity.id
_entity.type
_entity.pdbx_description
1 polymer ?
#
loop_
_entity_poly.entity_id
_entity_poly.type
_entity_poly.pdbx_seq_one_letter_code
_entity_poly.pdbx_strand_id
1 'polypeptide(L)'
;MVLIQIYSVNDRKIKKILWQNPFPSSTRYYHPIKFMFAKETLIVINTKVKRIKDQVISLLPAKISINDKEVSVKPTLIFCMIDGKICNAVAGYESTQICYLCGAKPSEMNDERIIMQKTVNRDLLSLGLSPLHTWIRFLECILHFSYRLEIKSWQVEELKIKTKWLSRENKFKTNLRARPKTKCGKISNEVHELLEIRAPAPIDQDAILSESSNTEESESDLEESDLDSK
;
A
#
# COMPACT_ATOMS: atom_id res chain seq x y z
N MET A 1 2.71 5.84 -9.65
CA MET A 1 1.54 6.37 -8.91
C MET A 1 0.38 5.42 -9.10
N VAL A 2 -0.40 5.18 -8.07
CA VAL A 2 -1.59 4.30 -8.14
C VAL A 2 -2.78 5.12 -7.65
N LEU A 3 -3.86 5.14 -8.43
CA LEU A 3 -5.13 5.67 -7.95
C LEU A 3 -5.79 4.61 -7.07
N ILE A 4 -6.07 4.96 -5.81
CA ILE A 4 -6.62 4.03 -4.83
C ILE A 4 -8.13 4.15 -4.72
N GLN A 5 -8.64 5.38 -4.68
CA GLN A 5 -10.05 5.66 -4.47
C GLN A 5 -10.42 7.05 -5.00
N ILE A 6 -11.67 7.16 -5.46
CA ILE A 6 -12.36 8.42 -5.74
C ILE A 6 -13.58 8.45 -4.82
N TYR A 7 -13.78 9.57 -4.13
CA TYR A 7 -14.92 9.75 -3.24
C TYR A 7 -15.44 11.17 -3.31
N SER A 8 -16.74 11.35 -3.09
CA SER A 8 -17.33 12.66 -2.84
C SER A 8 -17.43 12.90 -1.34
N VAL A 9 -17.41 14.19 -0.97
CA VAL A 9 -17.61 14.65 0.40
C VAL A 9 -18.78 15.60 0.38
N ASN A 10 -19.82 15.28 1.15
CA ASN A 10 -20.99 16.16 1.30
C ASN A 10 -20.71 17.24 2.38
N ASP A 11 -21.58 18.24 2.51
CA ASP A 11 -21.41 19.35 3.48
C ASP A 11 -21.23 18.90 4.94
N ARG A 12 -21.82 17.74 5.28
CA ARG A 12 -21.66 17.09 6.59
C ARG A 12 -20.33 16.34 6.77
N LYS A 13 -19.38 16.50 5.84
CA LYS A 13 -18.09 15.77 5.76
C LYS A 13 -18.22 14.25 5.66
N ILE A 14 -19.38 13.76 5.25
CA ILE A 14 -19.61 12.33 5.02
C ILE A 14 -18.99 11.94 3.69
N LYS A 15 -18.13 10.91 3.72
CA LYS A 15 -17.45 10.37 2.56
C LYS A 15 -18.32 9.32 1.87
N LYS A 16 -18.62 9.51 0.58
CA LYS A 16 -19.22 8.50 -0.29
C LYS A 16 -18.20 8.03 -1.32
N ILE A 17 -17.83 6.76 -1.30
CA ILE A 17 -16.90 6.18 -2.29
C ILE A 17 -17.63 6.06 -3.63
N LEU A 18 -17.07 6.67 -4.67
CA LEU A 18 -17.59 6.61 -6.04
C LEU A 18 -16.89 5.53 -6.84
N TRP A 19 -15.60 5.34 -6.57
CA TRP A 19 -14.79 4.31 -7.20
C TRP A 19 -13.66 3.90 -6.26
N GLN A 20 -13.33 2.60 -6.26
CA GLN A 20 -12.22 2.05 -5.51
C GLN A 20 -11.46 1.08 -6.40
N ASN A 21 -10.14 1.13 -6.31
CA ASN A 21 -9.29 0.21 -7.04
C ASN A 21 -9.50 -1.22 -6.50
N PRO A 22 -9.97 -2.18 -7.33
CA PRO A 22 -10.20 -3.54 -6.89
C PRO A 22 -8.91 -4.31 -6.59
N PHE A 23 -7.79 -3.91 -7.21
CA PHE A 23 -6.49 -4.57 -7.05
C PHE A 23 -5.35 -3.54 -6.87
N PRO A 24 -5.26 -2.88 -5.70
CA PRO A 24 -4.29 -1.80 -5.46
C PRO A 24 -2.83 -2.26 -5.53
N SER A 25 -2.56 -3.55 -5.31
CA SER A 25 -1.23 -4.15 -5.40
C SER A 25 -0.85 -4.58 -6.83
N SER A 26 -1.77 -4.49 -7.80
CA SER A 26 -1.50 -4.90 -9.18
C SER A 26 -0.68 -3.84 -9.91
N THR A 27 0.37 -4.29 -10.59
CA THR A 27 1.22 -3.44 -11.43
C THR A 27 0.45 -2.79 -12.59
N ARG A 28 -0.71 -3.36 -12.98
CA ARG A 28 -1.56 -2.81 -14.06
C ARG A 28 -2.12 -1.42 -13.73
N TYR A 29 -2.33 -1.11 -12.45
CA TYR A 29 -2.82 0.20 -12.01
C TYR A 29 -1.68 1.18 -11.67
N TYR A 30 -0.42 0.76 -11.83
CA TYR A 30 0.72 1.62 -11.59
C TYR A 30 1.03 2.47 -12.83
N HIS A 31 0.89 3.77 -12.66
CA HIS A 31 1.18 4.79 -13.67
C HIS A 31 2.55 5.43 -13.38
N PRO A 32 3.58 5.19 -14.20
CA PRO A 32 4.88 5.81 -14.02
C PRO A 32 4.79 7.34 -14.17
N ILE A 33 5.34 8.09 -13.20
CA ILE A 33 5.44 9.56 -13.30
C ILE A 33 6.69 9.94 -14.10
N LYS A 34 7.82 9.30 -13.78
CA LYS A 34 9.11 9.58 -14.40
C LYS A 34 10.03 8.36 -14.29
N PHE A 35 10.80 8.12 -15.34
CA PHE A 35 11.89 7.16 -15.35
C PHE A 35 13.20 7.89 -15.71
N MET A 36 14.33 7.47 -15.12
CA MET A 36 15.63 8.09 -15.33
C MET A 36 16.75 7.06 -15.26
N PHE A 37 17.77 7.22 -16.10
CA PHE A 37 19.03 6.49 -16.00
C PHE A 37 20.01 7.25 -15.10
N ALA A 38 19.93 7.00 -13.79
CA ALA A 38 20.82 7.60 -12.81
C ALA A 38 21.05 6.64 -11.64
N LYS A 39 22.22 6.72 -11.02
CA LYS A 39 22.45 6.01 -9.75
C LYS A 39 21.62 6.65 -8.65
N GLU A 40 21.07 5.82 -7.78
CA GLU A 40 20.37 6.26 -6.58
C GLU A 40 21.40 6.75 -5.55
N THR A 41 21.56 8.08 -5.46
CA THR A 41 22.40 8.76 -4.47
C THR A 41 21.55 9.65 -3.57
N LEU A 42 22.06 10.02 -2.40
CA LEU A 42 21.36 10.91 -1.45
C LEU A 42 20.93 12.23 -2.10
N ILE A 43 21.81 12.82 -2.91
CA ILE A 43 21.55 14.06 -3.65
C ILE A 43 20.39 13.86 -4.64
N VAL A 44 20.41 12.77 -5.42
CA VAL A 44 19.36 12.46 -6.38
C VAL A 44 18.04 12.23 -5.66
N ILE A 45 18.01 11.43 -4.60
CA ILE A 45 16.79 11.16 -3.81
C ILE A 45 16.19 12.48 -3.32
N ASN A 46 16.95 13.28 -2.57
CA ASN A 46 16.44 14.50 -1.95
C ASN A 46 15.96 15.51 -2.99
N THR A 47 16.71 15.67 -4.09
CA THR A 47 16.30 16.55 -5.19
C THR A 47 15.00 16.10 -5.84
N LYS A 48 14.81 14.79 -6.08
CA LYS A 48 13.60 14.26 -6.72
C LYS A 48 12.41 14.28 -5.78
N VAL A 49 12.59 13.90 -4.51
CA VAL A 49 11.53 13.95 -3.50
C VAL A 49 11.05 15.38 -3.31
N LYS A 50 11.97 16.34 -3.15
CA LYS A 50 11.62 17.76 -3.05
C LYS A 50 10.83 18.23 -4.27
N ARG A 51 11.33 17.96 -5.48
CA ARG A 51 10.65 18.34 -6.72
C ARG A 51 9.23 17.78 -6.80
N ILE A 52 9.02 16.51 -6.45
CA ILE A 52 7.68 15.90 -6.48
C ILE A 52 6.78 16.53 -5.41
N LYS A 53 7.29 16.78 -4.20
CA LYS A 53 6.53 17.46 -3.14
C LYS A 53 6.11 18.86 -3.57
N ASP A 54 7.03 19.64 -4.15
CA ASP A 54 6.75 20.98 -4.67
C ASP A 54 5.69 20.95 -5.77
N GLN A 55 5.78 19.97 -6.69
CA GLN A 55 4.78 19.75 -7.73
C GLN A 55 3.40 19.43 -7.13
N VAL A 56 3.33 18.56 -6.11
CA VAL A 56 2.08 18.20 -5.43
C VAL A 56 1.44 19.41 -4.75
N ILE A 57 2.23 20.26 -4.09
CA ILE A 57 1.73 21.49 -3.44
C ILE A 57 1.13 22.44 -4.48
N SER A 58 1.74 22.52 -5.68
CA SER A 58 1.25 23.37 -6.76
C SER A 58 0.07 22.81 -7.57
N LEU A 59 -0.44 21.61 -7.25
CA LEU A 59 -1.54 21.00 -8.00
C LEU A 59 -2.86 21.74 -7.76
N LEU A 60 -3.48 22.18 -8.86
CA LEU A 60 -4.84 22.70 -8.86
C LEU A 60 -5.87 21.56 -9.00
N PRO A 61 -7.10 21.73 -8.47
CA PRO A 61 -8.18 20.80 -8.75
C PRO A 61 -8.45 20.69 -10.25
N ALA A 62 -8.65 19.47 -10.74
CA ALA A 62 -9.02 19.22 -12.13
C ALA A 62 -10.52 19.48 -12.31
N LYS A 63 -10.86 20.36 -13.24
CA LYS A 63 -12.25 20.62 -13.65
C LYS A 63 -12.59 19.74 -14.84
N ILE A 64 -13.60 18.90 -14.70
CA ILE A 64 -14.11 18.02 -15.75
C ILE A 64 -15.60 18.27 -15.95
N SER A 65 -16.08 18.25 -17.19
CA SER A 65 -17.51 18.34 -17.49
C SER A 65 -18.06 16.93 -17.69
N ILE A 66 -19.09 16.55 -16.94
CA ILE A 66 -19.80 15.27 -17.08
C ILE A 66 -21.29 15.61 -17.17
N ASN A 67 -21.94 15.26 -18.28
CA ASN A 67 -23.38 15.51 -18.51
C ASN A 67 -23.77 16.98 -18.25
N ASP A 68 -23.02 17.91 -18.86
CA ASP A 68 -23.19 19.36 -18.71
C ASP A 68 -23.06 19.91 -17.28
N LYS A 69 -22.49 19.11 -16.37
CA LYS A 69 -22.17 19.52 -15.00
C LYS A 69 -20.66 19.60 -14.82
N GLU A 70 -20.20 20.74 -14.33
CA GLU A 70 -18.79 20.91 -13.95
C GLU A 70 -18.54 20.21 -12.62
N VAL A 71 -17.60 19.27 -12.63
CA VAL A 71 -17.11 18.54 -11.46
C VAL A 71 -15.66 18.94 -11.20
N SER A 72 -15.37 19.39 -9.99
CA SER A 72 -14.01 19.72 -9.55
C SER A 72 -13.44 18.57 -8.72
N VAL A 73 -12.36 17.95 -9.20
CA VAL A 73 -11.68 16.83 -8.55
C VAL A 73 -10.38 17.31 -7.92
N LYS A 74 -10.30 17.25 -6.58
CA LYS A 74 -9.08 17.58 -5.84
C LYS A 74 -8.22 16.32 -5.62
N PRO A 75 -7.00 16.24 -6.19
CA PRO A 75 -6.11 15.13 -5.94
C PRO A 75 -5.52 15.19 -4.52
N THR A 76 -5.45 14.03 -3.85
CA THR A 76 -4.71 13.86 -2.58
C THR A 76 -3.69 12.76 -2.76
N LEU A 77 -2.40 13.10 -2.72
CA LEU A 77 -1.31 12.15 -2.90
C LEU A 77 -0.72 11.74 -1.56
N ILE A 78 -0.45 10.44 -1.41
CA ILE A 78 0.21 9.85 -0.23
C ILE A 78 1.55 9.27 -0.69
N PHE A 79 2.64 9.77 -0.11
CA PHE A 79 4.00 9.40 -0.51
C PHE A 79 4.52 8.19 0.27
N CYS A 80 3.80 7.05 0.18
CA CYS A 80 4.07 5.86 0.99
C CYS A 80 4.71 4.68 0.24
N MET A 81 4.69 4.68 -1.09
CA MET A 81 5.27 3.61 -1.91
C MET A 81 6.78 3.82 -2.09
N ILE A 82 7.53 3.80 -0.98
CA ILE A 82 8.99 3.99 -0.97
C ILE A 82 9.68 2.91 -0.14
N ASP A 83 10.94 2.69 -0.46
CA ASP A 83 11.81 1.79 0.28
C ASP A 83 12.32 2.45 1.59
N GLY A 84 12.71 1.63 2.56
CA GLY A 84 13.25 2.11 3.84
C GLY A 84 14.56 2.90 3.70
N LYS A 85 15.43 2.55 2.75
CA LYS A 85 16.65 3.33 2.50
C LYS A 85 16.31 4.73 1.97
N ILE A 86 15.30 4.87 1.11
CA ILE A 86 14.77 6.18 0.71
C ILE A 86 14.20 6.94 1.92
N CYS A 87 13.45 6.28 2.82
CA CYS A 87 12.97 6.92 4.05
C CYS A 87 14.12 7.48 4.90
N ASN A 88 15.18 6.72 5.11
CA ASN A 88 16.37 7.15 5.85
C ASN A 88 17.06 8.33 5.18
N ALA A 89 17.23 8.29 3.85
CA ALA A 89 17.79 9.39 3.07
C ALA A 89 16.97 10.69 3.22
N VAL A 90 15.64 10.59 3.15
CA VAL A 90 14.72 11.72 3.32
C VAL A 90 14.72 12.25 4.76
N ALA A 91 14.88 11.37 5.74
CA ALA A 91 15.00 11.72 7.15
C ALA A 91 16.38 12.30 7.53
N GLY A 92 17.34 12.30 6.60
CA GLY A 92 18.68 12.84 6.82
C GLY A 92 19.64 11.88 7.56
N TYR A 93 19.34 10.58 7.58
CA TYR A 93 20.20 9.57 8.19
C TYR A 93 21.04 8.84 7.13
N GLU A 94 22.35 8.76 7.37
CA GLU A 94 23.28 8.06 6.48
C GLU A 94 23.17 6.53 6.57
N SER A 95 22.84 6.01 7.76
CA SER A 95 22.68 4.57 7.99
C SER A 95 21.23 4.15 7.81
N THR A 96 21.03 3.03 7.11
CA THR A 96 19.73 2.37 6.93
C THR A 96 19.28 1.56 8.15
N GLN A 97 20.15 1.42 9.17
CA GLN A 97 19.85 0.70 10.41
C GLN A 97 19.25 1.62 11.49
N ILE A 98 19.29 2.93 11.29
CA ILE A 98 18.69 3.90 12.19
C ILE A 98 17.19 3.97 11.89
N CYS A 99 16.35 4.03 12.93
CA CYS A 99 14.92 4.26 12.74
C CYS A 99 14.69 5.65 12.14
N TYR A 100 14.11 5.73 10.95
CA TYR A 100 13.86 7.02 10.30
C TYR A 100 12.83 7.88 11.04
N LEU A 101 11.96 7.31 11.87
CA LEU A 101 10.92 8.04 12.61
C LEU A 101 11.45 8.73 13.88
N CYS A 102 12.29 8.06 14.65
CA CYS A 102 12.74 8.54 15.98
C CYS A 102 14.26 8.65 16.12
N GLY A 103 15.04 8.26 15.09
CA GLY A 103 16.50 8.32 15.13
C GLY A 103 17.15 7.34 16.10
N ALA A 104 16.43 6.29 16.55
CA ALA A 104 17.00 5.25 17.40
C ALA A 104 18.00 4.39 16.62
N LYS A 105 19.19 4.18 17.22
CA LYS A 105 20.21 3.25 16.72
C LYS A 105 19.90 1.82 17.18
N PRO A 106 20.42 0.78 16.50
CA PRO A 106 20.26 -0.60 16.95
C PRO A 106 20.72 -0.85 18.40
N SER A 107 21.76 -0.13 18.85
CA SER A 107 22.26 -0.19 20.23
C SER A 107 21.28 0.37 21.28
N GLU A 108 20.36 1.25 20.87
CA GLU A 108 19.39 1.92 21.75
C GLU A 108 18.03 1.22 21.74
N MET A 109 17.71 0.45 20.69
CA MET A 109 16.39 -0.14 20.47
C MET A 109 15.94 -1.16 21.52
N ASN A 110 16.89 -1.75 22.25
CA ASN A 110 16.57 -2.70 23.32
C ASN A 110 16.37 -2.03 24.69
N ASP A 111 16.57 -0.71 24.79
CA ASP A 111 16.35 0.03 26.03
C ASP A 111 15.05 0.84 25.95
N GLU A 112 14.01 0.33 26.62
CA GLU A 112 12.70 0.96 26.66
C GLU A 112 12.76 2.40 27.17
N ARG A 113 13.62 2.71 28.16
CA ARG A 113 13.71 4.05 28.75
C ARG A 113 14.20 5.06 27.74
N ILE A 114 15.20 4.68 26.94
CA ILE A 114 15.74 5.52 25.86
C ILE A 114 14.68 5.73 24.78
N ILE A 115 13.98 4.66 24.39
CA ILE A 115 12.97 4.74 23.32
C ILE A 115 11.78 5.60 23.72
N MET A 116 11.30 5.49 24.96
CA MET A 116 10.19 6.31 25.46
C MET A 116 10.51 7.81 25.50
N GLN A 117 11.80 8.17 25.61
CA GLN A 117 12.24 9.58 25.59
C GLN A 117 12.44 10.13 24.18
N LYS A 118 12.54 9.28 23.14
CA LYS A 118 12.76 9.74 21.77
C LYS A 118 11.49 10.36 21.19
N THR A 119 11.62 11.57 20.66
CA THR A 119 10.54 12.23 19.93
C THR A 119 10.38 11.66 18.52
N VAL A 120 9.15 11.34 18.13
CA VAL A 120 8.83 10.93 16.76
C VAL A 120 8.69 12.17 15.87
N ASN A 121 9.41 12.19 14.75
CA ASN A 121 9.21 13.19 13.71
C ASN A 121 7.91 12.91 12.95
N ARG A 122 6.89 13.74 13.21
CA ARG A 122 5.54 13.58 12.64
C ARG A 122 5.48 13.82 11.14
N ASP A 123 6.38 14.64 10.59
CA ASP A 123 6.42 14.95 9.16
C ASP A 123 6.79 13.73 8.32
N LEU A 124 7.47 12.75 8.94
CA LEU A 124 7.88 11.51 8.29
C LEU A 124 6.78 10.44 8.32
N LEU A 125 5.67 10.64 9.03
CA LEU A 125 4.56 9.68 9.05
C LEU A 125 3.90 9.54 7.67
N SER A 126 3.97 10.57 6.82
CA SER A 126 3.45 10.50 5.44
C SER A 126 4.21 9.51 4.55
N LEU A 127 5.42 9.12 4.95
CA LEU A 127 6.22 8.10 4.27
C LEU A 127 5.63 6.69 4.42
N GLY A 128 4.74 6.51 5.40
CA GLY A 128 4.10 5.23 5.68
C GLY A 128 5.09 4.13 6.10
N LEU A 129 4.56 2.94 6.28
CA LEU A 129 5.35 1.73 6.50
C LEU A 129 5.50 1.00 5.17
N SER A 130 6.62 0.31 4.97
CA SER A 130 6.83 -0.58 3.82
C SER A 130 6.63 -2.03 4.27
N PRO A 131 5.44 -2.64 4.05
CA PRO A 131 5.18 -4.01 4.49
C PRO A 131 6.17 -5.00 3.89
N LEU A 132 6.55 -4.78 2.63
CA LEU A 132 7.53 -5.59 1.92
C LEU A 132 8.86 -5.66 2.69
N HIS A 133 9.43 -4.51 3.04
CA HIS A 133 10.67 -4.48 3.80
C HIS A 133 10.50 -4.99 5.23
N THR A 134 9.37 -4.73 5.89
CA THR A 134 9.09 -5.29 7.21
C THR A 134 9.15 -6.82 7.20
N TRP A 135 8.50 -7.47 6.23
CA TRP A 135 8.53 -8.94 6.11
C TRP A 135 9.92 -9.48 5.80
N ILE A 136 10.65 -8.84 4.87
CA ILE A 136 12.02 -9.25 4.52
C ILE A 136 12.94 -9.14 5.75
N ARG A 137 12.92 -8.01 6.45
CA ARG A 137 13.76 -7.75 7.63
C ARG A 137 13.38 -8.65 8.80
N PHE A 138 12.09 -8.92 8.99
CA PHE A 138 11.64 -9.85 10.02
C PHE A 138 12.13 -11.27 9.77
N LEU A 139 12.01 -11.76 8.54
CA LEU A 139 12.51 -13.08 8.16
C LEU A 139 14.04 -13.15 8.29
N GLU A 140 14.76 -12.13 7.82
CA GLU A 140 16.21 -12.00 7.97
C GLU A 140 16.60 -12.06 9.46
N CYS A 141 15.90 -11.33 10.33
CA CYS A 141 16.13 -11.33 11.78
C CYS A 141 15.91 -12.72 12.40
N ILE A 142 14.82 -13.42 12.06
CA ILE A 142 14.56 -14.79 12.54
C ILE A 142 15.66 -15.75 12.09
N LEU A 143 16.10 -15.63 10.83
CA LEU A 143 17.22 -16.43 10.32
C LEU A 143 18.49 -16.12 11.14
N HIS A 144 18.84 -14.84 11.31
CA HIS A 144 19.95 -14.41 12.17
C HIS A 144 19.89 -15.00 13.57
N PHE A 145 18.71 -15.00 14.17
CA PHE A 145 18.48 -15.57 15.48
C PHE A 145 18.72 -17.08 15.48
N SER A 146 18.12 -17.82 14.55
CA SER A 146 18.14 -19.29 14.52
C SER A 146 19.55 -19.89 14.51
N TYR A 147 20.48 -19.37 13.71
CA TYR A 147 21.85 -19.87 13.69
C TYR A 147 22.72 -19.31 14.84
N ARG A 148 22.34 -18.17 15.46
CA ARG A 148 23.06 -17.56 16.60
C ARG A 148 22.62 -18.05 17.97
N LEU A 149 21.55 -18.85 18.07
CA LEU A 149 21.03 -19.38 19.35
C LEU A 149 22.10 -19.99 20.28
N GLU A 150 23.11 -20.67 19.74
CA GLU A 150 24.21 -21.23 20.56
C GLU A 150 25.32 -20.22 20.87
N ILE A 151 25.50 -19.21 20.02
CA ILE A 151 26.56 -18.20 20.15
C ILE A 151 26.13 -17.11 21.13
N LYS A 152 24.83 -16.81 21.18
CA LYS A 152 24.21 -15.79 22.05
C LYS A 152 24.85 -14.40 21.96
N SER A 153 25.48 -14.09 20.83
CA SER A 153 26.06 -12.79 20.53
C SER A 153 25.59 -12.29 19.17
N TRP A 154 25.38 -10.98 19.06
CA TRP A 154 25.06 -10.32 17.80
C TRP A 154 26.33 -10.13 16.94
N GLN A 155 27.44 -9.69 17.53
CA GLN A 155 28.71 -9.54 16.81
C GLN A 155 29.58 -10.78 16.99
N VAL A 156 30.13 -11.28 15.88
CA VAL A 156 31.00 -12.45 15.85
C VAL A 156 32.36 -12.01 15.33
N GLU A 157 33.29 -11.71 16.25
CA GLU A 157 34.63 -11.23 15.93
C GLU A 157 35.68 -12.36 15.99
N GLU A 158 35.50 -13.35 16.86
CA GLU A 158 36.44 -14.45 17.02
C GLU A 158 36.34 -15.50 15.90
N LEU A 159 37.49 -15.94 15.38
CA LEU A 159 37.60 -16.95 14.32
C LEU A 159 36.90 -18.27 14.66
N LYS A 160 37.02 -18.75 15.91
CA LYS A 160 36.38 -19.99 16.38
C LYS A 160 34.85 -19.88 16.39
N ILE A 161 34.32 -18.71 16.77
CA ILE A 161 32.88 -18.45 16.77
C ILE A 161 32.38 -18.31 15.33
N LYS A 162 33.19 -17.71 14.44
CA LYS A 162 32.88 -17.54 13.03
C LYS A 162 32.78 -18.87 12.28
N THR A 163 33.67 -19.83 12.53
CA THR A 163 33.59 -21.17 11.92
C THR A 163 32.37 -21.94 12.43
N LYS A 164 32.08 -21.88 13.74
CA LYS A 164 30.88 -22.47 14.34
C LYS A 164 29.60 -21.88 13.75
N TRP A 165 29.54 -20.56 13.59
CA TRP A 165 28.45 -19.84 12.94
C TRP A 165 28.22 -20.33 11.49
N LEU A 166 29.29 -20.35 10.69
CA LEU A 166 29.23 -20.74 9.28
C LEU A 166 28.75 -22.18 9.10
N SER A 167 29.20 -23.08 9.98
CA SER A 167 28.76 -24.48 9.99
C SER A 167 27.25 -24.60 10.22
N ARG A 168 26.69 -23.84 11.17
CA ARG A 168 25.24 -23.85 11.47
C ARG A 168 24.41 -23.20 10.37
N GLU A 169 24.88 -22.09 9.83
CA GLU A 169 24.23 -21.44 8.69
C GLU A 169 24.13 -22.41 7.51
N ASN A 170 25.22 -23.10 7.18
CA ASN A 170 25.24 -24.10 6.12
C ASN A 170 24.30 -25.28 6.42
N LYS A 171 24.34 -25.84 7.63
CA LYS A 171 23.43 -26.93 8.04
C LYS A 171 21.96 -26.51 7.91
N PHE A 172 21.62 -25.29 8.33
CA PHE A 172 20.27 -24.76 8.23
C PHE A 172 19.83 -24.56 6.77
N LYS A 173 20.69 -23.98 5.92
CA LYS A 173 20.45 -23.84 4.48
C LYS A 173 20.25 -25.18 3.80
N THR A 174 21.06 -26.19 4.12
CA THR A 174 20.91 -27.55 3.57
C THR A 174 19.59 -28.18 4.01
N ASN A 175 19.22 -28.06 5.29
CA ASN A 175 17.95 -28.56 5.80
C ASN A 175 16.74 -27.89 5.13
N LEU A 176 16.79 -26.58 4.90
CA LEU A 176 15.72 -25.88 4.17
C LEU A 176 15.61 -26.34 2.72
N ARG A 177 16.73 -26.56 2.03
CA ARG A 177 16.76 -27.04 0.63
C ARG A 177 16.32 -28.51 0.51
N ALA A 178 16.61 -29.32 1.51
CA ALA A 178 16.26 -30.74 1.55
C ALA A 178 14.78 -30.97 1.89
N ARG A 179 14.06 -29.96 2.42
CA ARG A 179 12.61 -30.07 2.60
C ARG A 179 11.98 -30.26 1.22
N PRO A 180 11.11 -31.27 1.04
CA PRO A 180 10.36 -31.43 -0.17
C PRO A 180 9.65 -30.11 -0.48
N LYS A 181 9.73 -29.64 -1.72
CA LYS A 181 8.83 -28.59 -2.19
C LYS A 181 7.42 -29.17 -2.09
N THR A 182 6.77 -29.02 -0.94
CA THR A 182 5.33 -29.25 -0.82
C THR A 182 4.70 -28.51 -1.97
N LYS A 183 4.00 -29.23 -2.85
CA LYS A 183 3.37 -28.66 -4.04
C LYS A 183 2.65 -27.38 -3.62
N CYS A 184 3.19 -26.23 -4.00
CA CYS A 184 2.72 -24.89 -3.68
C CYS A 184 1.35 -24.57 -4.33
N GLY A 185 0.62 -25.60 -4.79
CA GLY A 185 -0.66 -25.50 -5.50
C GLY A 185 -1.87 -26.01 -4.72
N LYS A 186 -1.71 -26.50 -3.47
CA LYS A 186 -2.86 -26.95 -2.65
C LYS A 186 -3.23 -26.00 -1.51
N ILE A 187 -2.25 -25.33 -0.91
CA ILE A 187 -2.49 -24.35 0.17
C ILE A 187 -3.19 -23.08 -0.38
N SER A 188 -3.08 -22.82 -1.68
CA SER A 188 -3.75 -21.68 -2.32
C SER A 188 -5.27 -21.76 -2.23
N ASN A 189 -5.88 -22.95 -2.31
CA ASN A 189 -7.34 -23.06 -2.37
C ASN A 189 -7.97 -23.07 -0.96
N GLU A 190 -7.32 -23.73 0.01
CA GLU A 190 -7.79 -23.73 1.41
C GLU A 190 -7.64 -22.35 2.07
N VAL A 191 -6.59 -21.59 1.73
CA VAL A 191 -6.43 -20.20 2.21
C VAL A 191 -7.35 -19.24 1.45
N HIS A 192 -7.71 -19.54 0.21
CA HIS A 192 -8.73 -18.78 -0.54
C HIS A 192 -10.12 -18.98 0.07
N GLU A 193 -10.52 -20.23 0.37
CA GLU A 193 -11.79 -20.53 1.05
C GLU A 193 -11.85 -19.89 2.44
N LEU A 194 -10.76 -19.91 3.22
CA LEU A 194 -10.73 -19.27 4.55
C LEU A 194 -10.78 -17.73 4.52
N LEU A 195 -10.37 -17.11 3.40
CA LEU A 195 -10.46 -15.66 3.20
C LEU A 195 -11.81 -15.23 2.59
N GLU A 196 -12.51 -16.12 1.88
CA GLU A 196 -13.84 -15.86 1.33
C GLU A 196 -14.95 -15.86 2.38
N ILE A 197 -14.78 -16.57 3.51
CA ILE A 197 -15.79 -16.63 4.60
C ILE A 197 -15.96 -15.29 5.35
N ARG A 198 -15.11 -14.27 5.09
CA ARG A 198 -15.19 -12.95 5.74
C ARG A 198 -15.58 -11.77 4.84
N ALA A 199 -15.87 -12.00 3.56
CA ALA A 199 -16.47 -10.96 2.74
C ALA A 199 -17.98 -10.91 3.02
N PRO A 200 -18.55 -9.81 3.55
CA PRO A 200 -19.99 -9.64 3.53
C PRO A 200 -20.48 -9.71 2.08
N ALA A 201 -21.56 -10.46 1.86
CA ALA A 201 -22.12 -10.71 0.54
C ALA A 201 -22.29 -9.41 -0.26
N PRO A 202 -22.06 -9.42 -1.59
CA PRO A 202 -22.39 -8.29 -2.43
C PRO A 202 -23.88 -7.99 -2.27
N ILE A 203 -24.21 -6.73 -1.99
CA ILE A 203 -25.59 -6.24 -2.05
C ILE A 203 -26.03 -6.40 -3.50
N ASP A 204 -27.05 -7.22 -3.70
CA ASP A 204 -27.70 -7.49 -4.97
C ASP A 204 -28.18 -6.16 -5.58
N GLN A 205 -27.60 -5.79 -6.72
CA GLN A 205 -27.98 -4.58 -7.46
C GLN A 205 -29.18 -4.82 -8.39
N ASP A 206 -29.63 -6.08 -8.54
CA ASP A 206 -30.76 -6.44 -9.39
C ASP A 206 -32.10 -6.38 -8.63
N ALA A 207 -32.06 -6.28 -7.30
CA ALA A 207 -33.23 -6.06 -6.45
C ALA A 207 -33.77 -4.61 -6.49
N ILE A 208 -33.08 -3.65 -7.12
CA ILE A 208 -33.54 -2.25 -7.23
C ILE A 208 -34.17 -1.94 -8.60
N LEU A 209 -33.99 -2.81 -9.60
CA LEU A 209 -34.56 -2.59 -10.94
C LEU A 209 -35.85 -3.39 -11.22
N SER A 210 -36.38 -4.11 -10.23
CA SER A 210 -37.57 -4.98 -10.37
C SER A 210 -38.85 -4.45 -9.72
N GLU A 211 -38.83 -3.28 -9.06
CA GLU A 211 -40.04 -2.67 -8.45
C GLU A 211 -40.71 -1.57 -9.31
N SER A 212 -40.36 -1.41 -10.59
CA SER A 212 -41.05 -0.45 -11.46
C SER A 212 -41.46 -1.05 -12.81
N SER A 213 -42.21 -2.14 -12.78
CA SER A 213 -43.09 -2.50 -13.89
C SER A 213 -44.17 -3.46 -13.42
N ASN A 214 -45.36 -2.92 -13.15
CA ASN A 214 -46.68 -3.54 -13.34
C ASN A 214 -47.72 -2.42 -13.08
N THR A 215 -48.25 -1.83 -14.15
CA THR A 215 -49.63 -2.00 -14.67
C THR A 215 -50.45 -0.79 -14.19
N GLU A 216 -51.04 0.03 -15.06
CA GLU A 216 -52.32 -0.24 -15.71
C GLU A 216 -52.39 0.35 -17.13
N GLU A 217 -52.70 -0.53 -18.08
CA GLU A 217 -53.41 -0.19 -19.31
C GLU A 217 -54.86 0.20 -18.95
N SER A 218 -55.34 1.29 -19.53
CA SER A 218 -56.77 1.48 -19.76
C SER A 218 -56.98 1.93 -21.19
N GLU A 219 -57.53 1.02 -22.00
CA GLU A 219 -58.18 1.31 -23.27
C GLU A 219 -59.32 2.32 -23.07
N SER A 220 -59.42 3.30 -23.97
CA SER A 220 -60.70 3.89 -24.34
C SER A 220 -60.60 4.48 -25.76
N ASP A 221 -61.07 3.68 -26.70
CA ASP A 221 -61.86 3.99 -27.90
C ASP A 221 -62.23 5.45 -28.24
N LEU A 222 -62.12 5.72 -29.56
CA LEU A 222 -63.00 6.52 -30.45
C LEU A 222 -63.09 8.05 -30.22
N GLU A 223 -62.65 8.86 -31.19
CA GLU A 223 -63.48 9.32 -32.32
C GLU A 223 -62.72 10.30 -33.23
N GLU A 224 -63.06 10.17 -34.50
CA GLU A 224 -62.77 11.01 -35.66
C GLU A 224 -63.41 12.40 -35.53
N SER A 225 -62.70 13.47 -35.89
CA SER A 225 -63.30 14.57 -36.65
C SER A 225 -62.23 15.52 -37.19
N ASP A 226 -62.33 15.71 -38.50
CA ASP A 226 -61.79 16.83 -39.27
C ASP A 226 -62.08 18.17 -38.60
N LEU A 227 -61.25 19.17 -38.87
CA LEU A 227 -61.71 20.49 -39.32
C LEU A 227 -60.53 21.34 -39.81
N ASP A 228 -60.62 21.68 -41.10
CA ASP A 228 -60.02 22.86 -41.74
C ASP A 228 -60.04 24.10 -40.84
N SER A 229 -59.01 24.96 -40.94
CA SER A 229 -59.16 26.35 -41.43
C SER A 229 -57.92 27.22 -41.15
N LYS A 230 -57.42 27.80 -42.25
CA LYS A 230 -56.63 29.05 -42.41
C LYS A 230 -55.13 29.08 -42.04
#